data_AF-A0A2M8NKM6-F1
#
_entry.id   AF-A0A2M8NKM6-F1
#
_cell.length_a   1.000
_cell.length_b   1.000
_cell.length_c   1.000
_cell.angle_alpha   90.00
_cell.angle_beta   90.00
_cell.angle_gamma   90.00
#
_symmetry.space_group_name_H-M   'P 1'
#
loop_
_entity.id
_entity.type
_entity.pdbx_description
1 polymer ?
#
loop_
_entity_poly.entity_id
_entity_poly.type
_entity_poly.pdbx_seq_one_letter_code
_entity_poly.pdbx_strand_id
1 'polypeptide(L)' 'MYTYRVSEPYRIVMPNDVYVLESRQGATATLISCYPYQVNDKRIVIFADRIS' A
#
# COMPACT_ATOMS: atom_id res chain seq x y z
N MET A 1 6.17 19.78 3.54
CA MET A 1 4.90 19.08 3.25
C MET A 1 5.12 18.27 1.99
N TYR A 2 4.71 17.01 1.96
CA TYR A 2 4.82 16.16 0.79
C TYR A 2 3.43 15.75 0.35
N THR A 3 3.17 15.77 -0.96
CA THR A 3 1.89 15.35 -1.53
C THR A 3 2.12 14.11 -2.37
N TYR A 4 1.25 13.13 -2.20
CA TYR A 4 1.28 11.87 -2.94
C TYR A 4 -0.04 11.65 -3.66
N ARG A 5 0.02 11.00 -4.83
CA ARG A 5 -1.16 10.60 -5.61
C ARG A 5 -1.22 9.09 -5.65
N VAL A 6 -2.39 8.52 -5.36
CA VAL A 6 -2.64 7.09 -5.52
C VAL A 6 -2.40 6.71 -6.98
N SER A 7 -1.53 5.73 -7.21
CA SER A 7 -1.08 5.36 -8.55
C SER A 7 -1.78 4.13 -9.12
N GLU A 8 -2.37 3.31 -8.25
CA GLU A 8 -3.01 2.04 -8.63
C GLU A 8 -4.26 1.79 -7.77
N PRO A 9 -5.22 0.97 -8.25
CA PRO A 9 -6.28 0.43 -7.39
C PRO A 9 -5.70 -0.29 -6.18
N TYR A 10 -6.48 -0.33 -5.09
CA TYR A 10 -6.08 -1.05 -3.90
C TYR A 10 -5.89 -2.54 -4.18
N ARG A 11 -4.96 -3.17 -3.46
CA ARG A 11 -4.75 -4.62 -3.50
C ARG A 11 -5.17 -5.24 -2.19
N ILE A 12 -5.72 -6.44 -2.24
CA ILE A 12 -5.95 -7.29 -1.07
C ILE A 12 -4.95 -8.44 -1.17
N VAL A 13 -4.07 -8.56 -0.17
CA VAL A 13 -2.96 -9.52 -0.15
C VAL A 13 -2.94 -10.31 1.15
N MET A 14 -2.20 -11.42 1.19
CA MET A 14 -1.97 -12.17 2.42
C MET A 14 -1.00 -11.42 3.34
N PRO A 15 -1.04 -11.61 4.67
CA PRO A 15 -0.15 -10.90 5.59
C PRO A 15 1.34 -11.19 5.39
N ASN A 16 1.67 -12.33 4.77
CA ASN A 16 3.05 -12.75 4.44
C ASN A 16 3.51 -12.31 3.04
N ASP A 17 2.67 -11.63 2.27
CA ASP A 17 3.01 -11.09 0.95
C ASP A 17 3.87 -9.83 1.08
N VAL A 18 5.08 -9.98 1.63
CA VAL A 18 5.99 -8.87 1.95
C VAL A 18 6.53 -8.14 0.72
N TYR A 19 6.32 -8.69 -0.50
CA TYR A 19 6.72 -8.05 -1.75
C TYR A 19 6.10 -6.64 -1.91
N VAL A 20 4.97 -6.35 -1.25
CA VAL A 20 4.33 -5.03 -1.27
C VAL A 20 5.16 -3.93 -0.59
N LEU A 21 6.20 -4.31 0.16
CA LEU A 21 7.14 -3.41 0.82
C LEU A 21 8.45 -3.25 0.02
N GLU A 22 8.61 -3.93 -1.11
CA GLU A 22 9.80 -3.79 -1.94
C GLU A 22 9.93 -2.36 -2.45
N SER A 23 11.18 -1.93 -2.63
CA SER A 23 11.48 -0.59 -3.11
C SER A 23 10.93 -0.42 -4.53
N ARG A 24 10.16 0.65 -4.71
CA ARG A 24 9.64 1.07 -6.01
C ARG A 24 10.44 2.26 -6.51
N GLN A 25 10.47 2.44 -7.84
CA GLN A 25 11.22 3.52 -8.46
C GLN A 25 10.67 4.90 -8.03
N GLY A 26 11.57 5.79 -7.59
CA GLY A 26 11.22 7.15 -7.19
C GLY A 26 10.71 7.28 -5.75
N ALA A 27 10.23 8.48 -5.40
CA ALA A 27 9.66 8.74 -4.08
C ALA A 27 8.22 8.21 -4.02
N THR A 28 8.02 7.15 -3.24
CA THR A 28 6.74 6.45 -3.12
C THR A 28 6.30 6.36 -1.66
N ALA A 29 5.01 6.06 -1.46
CA ALA A 29 4.43 5.72 -0.17
C ALA A 29 3.52 4.51 -0.35
N THR A 30 3.62 3.55 0.57
CA THR A 30 2.73 2.39 0.65
C THR A 30 1.90 2.51 1.93
N LEU A 31 0.58 2.59 1.81
CA LEU A 31 -0.33 2.55 2.96
C LEU A 31 -0.84 1.11 3.10
N ILE A 32 -0.80 0.58 4.31
CA ILE A 32 -1.21 -0.80 4.61
C ILE A 32 -2.12 -0.80 5.84
N SER A 33 -3.22 -1.53 5.75
CA SER A 33 -4.11 -1.80 6.88
C SER A 33 -4.56 -3.26 6.88
N CYS A 34 -5.11 -3.71 8.01
CA CYS A 34 -5.76 -5.00 8.12
C CYS A 34 -7.10 -5.01 7.36
N TYR A 35 -7.44 -6.15 6.77
CA TYR A 35 -8.68 -6.35 6.04
C TYR A 35 -9.10 -7.83 6.09
N PRO A 36 -10.40 -8.17 6.00
CA PRO A 36 -11.53 -7.27 6.19
C PRO A 36 -11.71 -6.92 7.67
N TYR A 37 -12.54 -5.91 7.94
CA TYR A 37 -12.86 -5.46 9.30
C TYR A 37 -13.30 -6.65 10.18
N GLN A 38 -12.82 -6.68 11.43
CA GLN A 38 -13.05 -7.74 12.43
C GLN A 38 -12.47 -9.13 12.12
N VAL A 39 -11.95 -9.39 10.91
CA VAL A 39 -11.29 -10.66 10.57
C VAL A 39 -9.78 -10.48 10.50
N ASN A 40 -9.30 -9.43 9.83
CA ASN A 40 -7.89 -9.05 9.74
C ASN A 40 -6.93 -10.13 9.18
N ASP A 41 -7.46 -11.10 8.43
CA ASP A 41 -6.71 -12.23 7.86
C ASP A 41 -5.94 -11.85 6.58
N LYS A 42 -6.18 -10.65 6.04
CA LYS A 42 -5.54 -10.07 4.85
C LYS A 42 -5.07 -8.66 5.11
N ARG A 43 -4.41 -8.06 4.11
CA ARG A 43 -4.00 -6.67 4.12
C ARG A 43 -4.57 -5.95 2.91
N ILE A 44 -5.14 -4.77 3.14
CA ILE A 44 -5.45 -3.83 2.07
C ILE A 44 -4.24 -2.90 1.88
N VAL A 45 -3.78 -2.77 0.65
CA VAL A 45 -2.56 -2.05 0.28
C VAL A 45 -2.88 -0.99 -0.76
N ILE A 46 -2.41 0.24 -0.53
CA ILE A 46 -2.50 1.37 -1.46
C ILE A 46 -1.08 1.82 -1.80
N PHE A 47 -0.81 1.97 -3.09
CA PHE A 47 0.43 2.56 -3.57
C PHE A 47 0.20 4.01 -4.01
N ALA A 48 1.13 4.89 -3.65
CA ALA A 48 1.08 6.28 -4.02
C ALA A 48 2.47 6.80 -4.41
N ASP A 49 2.50 7.64 -5.44
CA ASP A 49 3.72 8.26 -5.95
C ASP A 49 3.74 9.74 -5.56
N ARG A 50 4.90 10.26 -5.20
CA ARG A 50 5.05 11.66 -4.78
C ARG A 50 4.83 12.61 -5.97
N ILE A 51 4.12 13.70 -5.73
CA ILE A 51 3.87 14.77 -6.72
C ILE A 51 4.43 16.14 -6.30
N SER A 52 4.61 16.41 -5.00
CA SER A 52 5.30 17.62 -4.49
C SER A 52 5.98 17.39 -3.15
#